data_AF-A0A9E5YG55-F1
#
_entry.id   AF-A0A9E5YG55-F1
#
_cell.length_a   1.000
_cell.length_b   1.000
_cell.length_c   1.000
_cell.angle_alpha   90.00
_cell.angle_beta   90.00
_cell.angle_gamma   90.00
#
_symmetry.space_group_name_H-M   'P 1'
#
loop_
_entity.id
_entity.type
_entity.pdbx_description
1 polymer ?
#
loop_
_entity_poly.entity_id
_entity_poly.type
_entity_poly.pdbx_seq_one_letter_code
_entity_poly.pdbx_strand_id
1 'polypeptide(L)'
;MNQHLLNVKDIQNERDYRSIPIDKVGIKNLQYPITVLDRRNSFQHTVASINMYVDLPHKYKGTHMSRFVEMLHLFRPEVSLK
;
A
#
# COMPACT_ATOMS: atom_id res chain seq x y z
N MET A 1 4.80 10.86 16.67
CA MET A 1 5.61 9.62 16.64
C MET A 1 5.71 9.09 18.06
N ASN A 2 4.92 8.08 18.42
CA ASN A 2 4.94 7.52 19.79
C ASN A 2 6.14 6.58 19.93
N GLN A 3 6.99 6.88 20.92
CA GLN A 3 8.25 6.20 21.22
C GLN A 3 8.07 4.80 21.86
N HIS A 4 7.02 4.04 21.50
CA HIS A 4 6.73 2.72 22.07
C HIS A 4 6.97 1.52 21.13
N LEU A 5 7.43 1.75 19.90
CA LEU A 5 7.55 0.71 18.85
C LEU A 5 8.96 0.11 18.66
N LEU A 6 9.92 0.36 19.55
CA LEU A 6 11.32 -0.03 19.30
C LEU A 6 11.65 -1.52 19.56
N ASN A 7 10.68 -2.39 19.86
CA ASN A 7 10.98 -3.81 20.07
C ASN A 7 9.90 -4.79 19.61
N VAL A 8 9.15 -4.45 18.55
CA VAL A 8 8.26 -5.42 17.90
C VAL A 8 9.09 -6.23 16.93
N LYS A 9 9.21 -7.54 17.19
CA LYS A 9 9.87 -8.48 16.28
C LYS A 9 9.21 -8.38 14.90
N ASP A 10 10.02 -8.28 13.85
CA ASP A 10 9.55 -8.23 12.47
C ASP A 10 9.10 -9.61 11.99
N ILE A 11 7.88 -9.99 12.38
CA ILE A 11 7.27 -11.28 12.02
C ILE A 11 7.08 -11.39 10.51
N GLN A 12 6.83 -10.28 9.80
CA GLN A 12 6.51 -10.30 8.37
C GLN A 12 7.72 -10.71 7.53
N ASN A 13 8.92 -10.29 7.95
CA ASN A 13 10.18 -10.67 7.31
C ASN A 13 10.71 -12.06 7.73
N GLU A 14 10.04 -12.78 8.64
CA GLU A 14 10.42 -14.15 8.97
C GLU A 14 10.18 -15.11 7.80
N ARG A 15 10.94 -16.21 7.82
CA ARG A 15 10.75 -17.30 6.88
C ARG A 15 9.42 -18.01 7.13
N ASP A 16 8.68 -18.28 6.07
CA ASP A 16 7.51 -19.16 6.10
C ASP A 16 7.92 -20.60 5.71
N TYR A 17 7.44 -21.57 6.47
CA TYR A 17 7.72 -23.00 6.32
C TYR A 17 6.55 -23.79 5.73
N ARG A 18 5.39 -23.14 5.53
CA ARG A 18 4.18 -23.80 5.02
C ARG A 18 4.24 -24.04 3.50
N SER A 19 5.16 -23.39 2.80
CA SER A 19 5.32 -23.49 1.34
C SER A 19 4.06 -23.11 0.54
N ILE A 20 3.26 -22.19 1.08
CA ILE A 20 2.03 -21.69 0.44
C ILE A 20 2.29 -20.24 -0.01
N PRO A 21 2.34 -19.95 -1.32
CA PRO A 21 2.36 -18.58 -1.81
C PRO A 21 0.97 -17.93 -1.67
N ILE A 22 0.92 -16.59 -1.62
CA ILE A 22 -0.33 -15.82 -1.70
C ILE A 22 -0.27 -14.91 -2.93
N ASP A 23 -1.21 -15.08 -3.86
CA ASP A 23 -1.22 -14.32 -5.11
C ASP A 23 -1.52 -12.83 -4.89
N LYS A 24 -2.33 -12.48 -3.87
CA LYS A 24 -2.64 -11.08 -3.55
C LYS A 24 -2.73 -10.85 -2.06
N VAL A 25 -1.77 -10.11 -1.52
CA VAL A 25 -1.81 -9.58 -0.15
C VAL A 25 -1.60 -8.07 -0.18
N GLY A 26 -2.35 -7.34 0.64
CA GLY A 26 -2.25 -5.88 0.72
C GLY A 26 -3.51 -5.25 1.32
N ILE A 27 -3.82 -4.04 0.87
CA ILE A 27 -4.95 -3.24 1.37
C ILE A 27 -6.05 -3.09 0.32
N LYS A 28 -7.29 -3.04 0.78
CA LYS A 28 -8.49 -2.92 -0.05
C LYS A 28 -9.38 -1.79 0.47
N ASN A 29 -10.07 -1.10 -0.44
CA ASN A 29 -11.02 -0.02 -0.17
C ASN A 29 -10.43 1.12 0.67
N LEU A 30 -9.16 1.47 0.43
CA LEU A 30 -8.57 2.63 1.08
C LEU A 30 -9.10 3.90 0.42
N GLN A 31 -9.79 4.74 1.17
CA GLN A 31 -10.16 6.08 0.73
C GLN A 31 -8.95 7.01 0.90
N TYR A 32 -8.49 7.61 -0.20
CA TYR A 32 -7.28 8.44 -0.20
C TYR A 32 -7.45 9.71 -1.05
N PRO A 33 -7.09 10.90 -0.54
CA PRO A 33 -7.14 12.14 -1.33
C PRO A 33 -6.14 12.10 -2.49
N ILE A 34 -6.59 12.48 -3.69
CA ILE A 34 -5.76 12.54 -4.89
C ILE A 34 -6.00 13.84 -5.66
N THR A 35 -5.08 14.16 -6.55
CA THR A 35 -5.26 15.21 -7.56
C THR A 35 -5.37 14.56 -8.93
N VAL A 36 -6.39 14.96 -9.70
CA VAL A 36 -6.65 14.43 -11.04
C VAL A 36 -6.47 15.54 -12.07
N LEU A 37 -5.66 15.30 -13.11
CA LEU A 37 -5.63 16.11 -14.31
C LEU A 37 -6.77 15.66 -15.24
N ASP A 38 -7.75 16.54 -15.45
CA ASP A 38 -8.89 16.25 -16.31
C ASP A 38 -8.59 16.51 -17.80
N ARG A 39 -9.52 16.10 -18.66
CA ARG A 39 -9.43 16.28 -20.12
C ARG A 39 -9.47 17.74 -20.58
N ARG A 40 -9.81 18.68 -19.70
CA ARG A 40 -9.81 20.12 -19.95
C ARG A 40 -8.51 20.76 -19.46
N ASN A 41 -7.47 19.97 -19.18
CA ASN A 41 -6.20 20.41 -18.61
C ASN A 41 -6.36 21.17 -17.28
N SER A 42 -7.38 20.81 -16.49
CA SER A 42 -7.61 21.37 -15.15
C SER A 42 -7.30 20.34 -14.08
N PHE A 43 -6.73 20.79 -12.96
CA PHE A 43 -6.49 19.96 -11.78
C PHE A 43 -7.73 19.95 -10.89
N GLN A 44 -8.15 18.75 -10.46
CA GLN A 44 -9.28 18.55 -9.56
C GLN A 44 -8.83 17.74 -8.33
N HIS A 45 -9.21 18.20 -7.14
CA HIS A 45 -9.00 17.45 -5.90
C HIS A 45 -10.22 16.57 -5.61
N THR A 46 -9.98 15.29 -5.33
CA THR A 46 -11.04 14.32 -5.04
C THR A 46 -10.55 13.22 -4.11
N VAL A 47 -11.42 12.27 -3.75
CA VAL A 47 -11.09 11.09 -2.96
C VAL A 47 -11.23 9.85 -3.83
N ALA A 48 -10.18 9.04 -3.89
CA ALA A 48 -10.20 7.78 -4.63
C ALA A 48 -10.33 6.58 -3.68
N SER A 49 -10.99 5.53 -4.17
CA SER A 49 -10.96 4.19 -3.54
C SER A 49 -9.83 3.37 -4.15
N ILE A 50 -8.80 3.08 -3.35
CA ILE A 50 -7.56 2.44 -3.78
C ILE A 50 -7.49 1.00 -3.25
N ASN A 51 -7.13 0.08 -4.14
CA ASN A 51 -6.73 -1.29 -3.82
C ASN A 51 -5.28 -1.48 -4.23
N MET A 52 -4.43 -1.97 -3.34
CA MET A 52 -3.02 -2.24 -3.63
C MET A 52 -2.62 -3.60 -3.09
N TYR A 53 -1.94 -4.37 -3.93
CA TYR A 53 -1.54 -5.74 -3.64
C TYR A 53 -0.14 -6.02 -4.15
N VAL A 54 0.49 -7.03 -3.55
CA VAL A 54 1.70 -7.68 -4.05
C VAL A 54 1.51 -9.19 -3.99
N ASP A 55 2.27 -9.91 -4.80
CA ASP A 55 2.46 -11.35 -4.61
C ASP A 55 3.28 -11.56 -3.32
N LEU A 56 2.92 -12.57 -2.52
CA LEU A 56 3.70 -13.02 -1.38
C LEU A 56 4.34 -14.38 -1.71
N PRO A 57 5.63 -14.40 -2.08
CA PRO A 57 6.35 -15.64 -2.26
C PRO A 57 6.32 -16.49 -0.99
N HIS A 58 6.21 -17.82 -1.16
CA HIS A 58 6.07 -18.80 -0.07
C HIS A 58 7.18 -18.78 1.00
N LYS A 59 8.26 -18.03 0.79
CA LYS A 59 9.39 -17.88 1.72
C LYS A 59 9.17 -16.78 2.75
N TYR A 60 8.23 -15.86 2.53
CA TYR A 60 7.92 -14.76 3.42
C TYR A 60 6.65 -15.04 4.20
N LYS A 61 6.66 -14.70 5.49
CA LYS A 61 5.51 -14.92 6.38
C LYS A 61 4.38 -13.91 6.17
N GLY A 62 4.69 -12.72 5.67
CA GLY A 62 3.68 -11.75 5.26
C GLY A 62 4.25 -10.45 4.72
N THR A 63 3.39 -9.43 4.64
CA THR A 63 3.70 -8.11 4.08
C THR A 63 3.55 -7.01 5.11
N HIS A 64 4.28 -5.92 4.92
CA HIS A 64 4.20 -4.73 5.77
C HIS A 64 3.07 -3.83 5.29
N MET A 65 1.87 -4.01 5.86
CA MET A 65 0.66 -3.28 5.44
C MET A 65 0.81 -1.74 5.50
N SER A 66 1.55 -1.23 6.49
CA SER A 66 1.80 0.21 6.63
C SER A 66 2.62 0.79 5.49
N ARG A 67 3.50 0.00 4.85
CA ARG A 67 4.32 0.48 3.72
C ARG A 67 3.48 0.86 2.51
N PHE A 68 2.33 0.23 2.30
CA PHE A 68 1.40 0.63 1.23
C PHE A 68 0.91 2.07 1.42
N VAL A 69 0.53 2.44 2.65
CA VAL A 69 0.06 3.79 2.99
C VAL A 69 1.21 4.78 2.98
N GLU A 70 2.38 4.38 3.46
CA GLU A 70 3.61 5.18 3.40
C GLU A 70 3.95 5.57 1.95
N MET A 71 3.91 4.61 1.02
CA MET A 71 4.15 4.89 -0.41
C MET A 71 3.15 5.91 -0.96
N LEU A 72 1.85 5.79 -0.66
CA LEU A 72 0.87 6.79 -1.09
C LEU A 72 1.18 8.19 -0.56
N HIS A 73 1.62 8.28 0.69
CA HIS A 73 1.96 9.56 1.31
C HIS A 73 3.24 10.19 0.75
N LEU A 74 4.25 9.37 0.44
CA LEU A 74 5.49 9.82 -0.17
C LEU A 74 5.29 10.30 -1.61
N PHE A 75 4.48 9.58 -2.39
CA PHE A 75 4.31 9.88 -3.82
C PHE A 75 3.18 10.85 -4.14
N ARG A 76 2.21 11.04 -3.23
CA ARG A 76 1.02 11.91 -3.41
C ARG A 76 0.45 11.80 -4.83
N PRO A 77 -0.25 10.71 -5.15
CA PRO A 77 -0.57 10.36 -6.53
C PRO A 77 -1.32 11.48 -7.27
N GLU A 78 -0.69 11.98 -8.32
CA GLU A 78 -1.29 12.78 -9.38
C GLU A 78 -1.69 11.84 -10.52
N VAL A 79 -2.98 11.79 -10.83
CA VAL A 79 -3.54 10.85 -11.81
C VAL A 79 -4.03 11.63 -13.02
N SER A 80 -3.68 11.19 -14.22
CA SER A 80 -4.22 11.76 -15.47
C SER A 80 -5.28 10.85 -16.06
N LEU A 81 -6.42 11.42 -16.45
CA LEU A 81 -7.45 10.71 -17.21
C LEU A 81 -7.02 10.65 -18.68
N LYS A 82 -6.77 9.44 -19.22
CA LYS A 82 -6.58 9.25 -20.67
C LYS A 82 -7.87 9.51 -21.46
#